data_AF-A0A7S2S450-F1
#
_entry.id   AF-A0A7S2S450-F1
#
_cell.length_a   1.000
_cell.length_b   1.000
_cell.length_c   1.000
_cell.angle_alpha   90.00
_cell.angle_beta   90.00
_cell.angle_gamma   90.00
#
_symmetry.space_group_name_H-M   'P 1'
#
loop_
_entity.id
_entity.type
_entity.pdbx_description
1 polymer ?
#
loop_
_entity_poly.entity_id
_entity_poly.type
_entity_poly.pdbx_seq_one_letter_code
_entity_poly.pdbx_strand_id
1 'polypeptide(L)'
;FDQSTQQVDSVHKSFAHPTSDFLTLCNVWDQYSILRKESYSSAKKFCSKNFLNYTALVEIGDMRNQFLELLSQIGFIKKERGKWHNFDVKSSKYNIHGNNDDIVSAVICAGLYPNIARAVKPRVGGIPTLWHKNEQLSFHSSSVNHNKIDLESEWVVFHEKFATRKVFVTATCLIKPFSLLLFGKSINVLHTERKVVIDDWIELNIAAQISVMFRELQKKVAVMLQDMITNVGENSSNRDNKLIHGIIELLSS
;
A
#
# COMPACT_ATOMS: atom_id res chain seq x y z
N PHE A 1 -23.88 -10.66 -23.58
CA PHE A 1 -22.91 -10.40 -22.50
C PHE A 1 -21.56 -10.13 -23.17
N ASP A 2 -21.11 -8.88 -23.28
CA ASP A 2 -19.65 -8.50 -23.25
C ASP A 2 -19.29 -7.10 -23.75
N GLN A 3 -20.17 -6.35 -24.43
CA GLN A 3 -19.79 -4.98 -24.84
C GLN A 3 -19.70 -4.02 -23.65
N SER A 4 -20.58 -4.15 -22.64
CA SER A 4 -20.58 -3.31 -21.44
C SER A 4 -19.38 -3.57 -20.55
N THR A 5 -18.98 -4.84 -20.36
CA THR A 5 -17.82 -5.21 -19.52
C THR A 5 -16.51 -4.74 -20.17
N GLN A 6 -16.35 -4.96 -21.48
CA GLN A 6 -15.19 -4.46 -22.22
C GLN A 6 -15.09 -2.93 -22.19
N GLN A 7 -16.23 -2.23 -22.25
CA GLN A 7 -16.27 -0.78 -22.13
C GLN A 7 -15.84 -0.32 -20.72
N VAL A 8 -16.32 -0.97 -19.66
CA VAL A 8 -15.89 -0.70 -18.27
C VAL A 8 -14.38 -0.90 -18.12
N ASP A 9 -13.86 -2.05 -18.55
CA ASP A 9 -12.44 -2.39 -18.46
C ASP A 9 -11.57 -1.39 -19.23
N SER A 10 -12.03 -0.94 -20.40
CA SER A 10 -11.32 0.06 -21.20
C SER A 10 -11.24 1.41 -20.51
N VAL A 11 -12.29 1.82 -19.80
CA VAL A 11 -12.32 3.09 -19.07
C VAL A 11 -11.46 3.00 -17.81
N HIS A 12 -11.53 1.89 -17.08
CA HIS A 12 -10.77 1.70 -15.84
C HIS A 12 -9.26 1.61 -16.09
N LYS A 13 -8.84 1.11 -17.27
CA LYS A 13 -7.43 1.16 -17.70
C LYS A 13 -6.83 2.56 -17.70
N SER A 14 -7.62 3.62 -17.88
CA SER A 14 -7.10 5.00 -17.85
C SER A 14 -6.65 5.46 -16.47
N PHE A 15 -7.08 4.80 -15.40
CA PHE A 15 -6.66 5.08 -14.02
C PHE A 15 -5.63 4.08 -13.49
N ALA A 16 -5.39 2.99 -14.23
CA ALA A 16 -4.59 1.87 -13.79
C ALA A 16 -3.15 2.31 -13.51
N HIS A 17 -2.73 2.12 -12.26
CA HIS A 17 -1.32 2.13 -11.89
C HIS A 17 -0.67 0.85 -12.42
N PRO A 18 0.58 0.89 -12.94
CA PRO A 18 1.21 -0.30 -13.49
C PRO A 18 1.27 -1.46 -12.50
N THR A 19 1.55 -1.23 -11.22
CA THR A 19 1.89 -2.30 -10.28
C THR A 19 0.91 -2.48 -9.12
N SER A 20 -0.12 -1.64 -9.00
CA SER A 20 -0.93 -1.57 -7.77
C SER A 20 -2.40 -1.25 -8.01
N ASP A 21 -3.27 -2.15 -7.57
CA ASP A 21 -4.72 -1.91 -7.54
C ASP A 21 -5.07 -0.79 -6.55
N PHE A 22 -4.32 -0.65 -5.45
CA PHE A 22 -4.56 0.40 -4.46
C PHE A 22 -4.21 1.79 -5.00
N LEU A 23 -3.05 1.94 -5.66
CA LEU A 23 -2.68 3.20 -6.30
C LEU A 23 -3.63 3.55 -7.45
N THR A 24 -4.18 2.54 -8.14
CA THR A 24 -5.27 2.74 -9.11
C THR A 24 -6.50 3.38 -8.45
N LEU A 25 -6.91 2.90 -7.27
CA LEU A 25 -8.00 3.51 -6.50
C LEU A 25 -7.65 4.92 -6.02
N CYS A 26 -6.39 5.17 -5.63
CA CYS A 26 -5.90 6.52 -5.31
C CYS A 26 -6.01 7.48 -6.50
N ASN A 27 -5.69 7.03 -7.72
CA ASN A 27 -5.84 7.83 -8.94
C ASN A 27 -7.30 8.21 -9.20
N VAL A 28 -8.22 7.25 -9.03
CA VAL A 28 -9.67 7.51 -9.14
C VAL A 28 -10.12 8.53 -8.11
N TRP A 29 -9.70 8.35 -6.85
CA TRP A 29 -10.01 9.27 -5.76
C TRP A 29 -9.52 10.68 -6.04
N ASP A 30 -8.29 10.82 -6.51
CA ASP A 30 -7.67 12.11 -6.80
C ASP A 30 -8.45 12.89 -7.85
N GLN A 31 -8.82 12.25 -8.96
CA GLN A 31 -9.63 12.89 -9.99
C GLN A 31 -11.04 13.23 -9.49
N TYR A 32 -11.69 12.32 -8.77
CA TYR A 32 -12.99 12.58 -8.15
C TYR A 32 -12.92 13.79 -7.22
N SER A 33 -11.89 13.87 -6.36
CA SER A 33 -11.75 14.90 -5.35
C SER A 33 -11.58 16.30 -5.96
N ILE A 34 -10.84 16.41 -7.07
CA ILE A 34 -10.68 17.68 -7.82
C ILE A 34 -12.03 18.13 -8.38
N LEU A 35 -12.72 17.25 -9.11
CA LEU A 35 -14.02 17.58 -9.71
C LEU A 35 -15.11 17.83 -8.66
N ARG A 36 -15.02 17.18 -7.49
CA ARG A 36 -15.92 17.41 -6.37
C ARG A 36 -15.72 18.79 -5.73
N LYS A 37 -14.47 19.28 -5.67
CA LYS A 37 -14.17 20.66 -5.23
C LYS A 37 -14.72 21.69 -6.22
N GLU A 38 -14.75 21.37 -7.52
CA GLU A 38 -15.36 22.25 -8.54
C GLU A 38 -16.89 22.30 -8.43
N SER A 39 -17.57 21.16 -8.51
CA SER A 39 -19.03 21.10 -8.31
C SER A 39 -19.54 19.67 -8.06
N TYR A 40 -20.70 19.58 -7.37
CA TYR A 40 -21.42 18.32 -7.20
C TYR A 40 -21.79 17.66 -8.54
N SER A 41 -22.22 18.48 -9.51
CA SER A 41 -22.64 18.01 -10.84
C SER A 41 -21.47 17.43 -11.64
N SER A 42 -20.30 18.08 -11.60
CA SER A 42 -19.07 17.62 -12.26
C SER A 42 -18.65 16.25 -11.74
N ALA A 43 -18.60 16.07 -10.41
CA ALA A 43 -18.26 14.80 -9.79
C ALA A 43 -19.27 13.68 -10.15
N LYS A 44 -20.57 13.98 -10.16
CA LYS A 44 -21.61 13.00 -10.53
C LYS A 44 -21.50 12.60 -12.00
N LYS A 45 -21.24 13.56 -12.90
CA LYS A 45 -21.00 13.31 -14.33
C LYS A 45 -19.74 12.47 -14.56
N PHE A 46 -18.67 12.73 -13.83
CA PHE A 46 -17.45 11.91 -13.86
C PHE A 46 -17.74 10.46 -13.44
N CYS A 47 -18.46 10.26 -12.34
CA CYS A 47 -18.78 8.91 -11.87
C CYS A 47 -19.63 8.15 -12.90
N SER A 48 -20.65 8.82 -13.45
CA SER A 48 -21.50 8.24 -14.50
C SER A 48 -20.72 7.89 -15.77
N LYS A 49 -19.79 8.76 -16.18
CA LYS A 49 -18.97 8.53 -17.39
C LYS A 49 -18.00 7.36 -17.22
N ASN A 50 -17.51 7.13 -16.00
CA ASN A 50 -16.47 6.14 -15.71
C ASN A 50 -16.99 4.88 -15.01
N PHE A 51 -18.31 4.67 -14.97
CA PHE A 51 -18.94 3.52 -14.30
C PHE A 51 -18.54 3.39 -12.83
N LEU A 52 -18.36 4.52 -12.14
CA LEU A 52 -18.02 4.57 -10.72
C LEU A 52 -19.28 4.79 -9.89
N ASN A 53 -19.32 4.19 -8.70
CA ASN A 53 -20.39 4.42 -7.75
C ASN A 53 -20.15 5.76 -7.03
N TYR A 54 -20.97 6.76 -7.38
CA TYR A 54 -20.89 8.10 -6.77
C TYR A 54 -21.11 8.07 -5.26
N THR A 55 -22.09 7.28 -4.78
CA THR A 55 -22.39 7.16 -3.35
C THR A 55 -21.22 6.56 -2.59
N ALA A 56 -20.61 5.49 -3.12
CA ALA A 56 -19.42 4.89 -2.52
C ALA A 56 -18.25 5.89 -2.41
N LEU A 57 -18.05 6.75 -3.41
CA LEU A 57 -17.03 7.80 -3.35
C LEU A 57 -17.36 8.89 -2.32
N VAL A 58 -18.64 9.21 -2.10
CA VAL A 58 -19.03 10.09 -0.98
C VAL A 58 -18.70 9.44 0.36
N GLU A 59 -19.08 8.18 0.54
CA GLU A 59 -18.82 7.41 1.76
C GLU A 59 -17.32 7.26 2.05
N ILE A 60 -16.50 7.03 1.02
CA ILE A 60 -15.03 7.03 1.16
C ILE A 60 -14.54 8.39 1.66
N GLY A 61 -15.09 9.50 1.18
CA GLY A 61 -14.75 10.84 1.67
C GLY A 61 -15.07 11.04 3.14
N ASP A 62 -16.24 10.59 3.56
CA ASP A 62 -16.68 10.67 4.95
C ASP A 62 -15.80 9.80 5.86
N MET A 63 -15.49 8.57 5.44
CA MET A 63 -14.57 7.68 6.17
C MET A 63 -13.16 8.27 6.27
N ARG A 64 -12.64 8.90 5.21
CA ARG A 64 -11.33 9.58 5.25
C ARG A 64 -11.32 10.70 6.30
N ASN A 65 -12.40 11.48 6.38
CA ASN A 65 -12.52 12.53 7.40
C ASN A 65 -12.57 11.94 8.82
N GLN A 66 -13.27 10.82 9.01
CA GLN A 66 -13.30 10.12 10.30
C GLN A 66 -11.91 9.59 10.70
N PHE A 67 -11.15 9.00 9.76
CA PHE A 67 -9.78 8.55 10.04
C PHE A 67 -8.84 9.71 10.39
N LEU A 68 -8.97 10.87 9.73
CA LEU A 68 -8.19 12.07 10.08
C LEU A 68 -8.52 12.56 11.49
N GLU A 69 -9.80 12.59 11.85
CA GLU A 69 -10.23 12.98 13.19
C GLU A 69 -9.64 12.04 14.25
N LEU A 70 -9.71 10.72 14.03
CA LEU A 70 -9.11 9.73 14.92
C LEU A 70 -7.60 9.92 15.05
N LEU A 71 -6.88 10.07 13.93
CA LEU A 71 -5.43 10.33 13.92
C LEU A 71 -5.06 11.59 14.70
N SER A 72 -5.94 12.59 14.71
CA SER A 72 -5.69 13.80 15.49
C SER A 72 -5.97 13.62 16.97
N GLN A 73 -7.01 12.88 17.33
CA GLN A 73 -7.33 12.54 18.71
C GLN A 73 -6.19 11.78 19.39
N ILE A 74 -5.51 10.89 18.66
CA ILE A 74 -4.33 10.16 19.16
C ILE A 74 -3.00 10.92 18.96
N GLY A 75 -3.03 12.17 18.49
CA GLY A 75 -1.84 13.05 18.42
C GLY A 75 -0.92 12.87 17.22
N PHE A 76 -1.25 12.00 16.28
CA PHE A 76 -0.44 11.76 15.07
C PHE A 76 -0.49 12.93 14.10
N ILE A 77 -1.64 13.63 14.04
CA ILE A 77 -1.80 14.85 13.25
C ILE A 77 -2.32 16.00 14.11
N LYS A 78 -1.79 17.20 13.89
CA LYS A 78 -2.23 18.42 14.54
C LYS A 78 -3.27 19.09 13.65
N LYS A 79 -4.42 19.36 14.23
CA LYS A 79 -5.47 20.14 13.59
C LYS A 79 -4.98 21.58 13.41
N GLU A 80 -4.73 21.97 12.17
CA GLU A 80 -4.56 23.39 11.84
C GLU A 80 -5.92 24.10 12.02
N ARG A 81 -5.91 25.40 12.38
CA ARG A 81 -7.14 26.14 12.73
C ARG A 81 -8.23 25.98 11.64
N GLY A 82 -9.34 25.30 11.95
CA GLY A 82 -10.44 25.03 11.00
C GLY A 82 -11.32 23.82 11.38
N LYS A 83 -12.37 23.54 10.61
CA LYS A 83 -13.16 22.29 10.73
C LYS A 83 -12.51 21.20 9.85
N TRP A 84 -12.50 19.93 10.30
CA TRP A 84 -11.98 18.77 9.53
C TRP A 84 -12.55 18.69 8.12
N HIS A 85 -13.81 19.09 7.96
CA HIS A 85 -14.53 19.12 6.70
C HIS A 85 -13.84 19.97 5.60
N ASN A 86 -12.92 20.87 5.95
CA ASN A 86 -12.14 21.70 5.01
C ASN A 86 -10.63 21.48 5.14
N PHE A 87 -10.17 20.43 5.82
CA PHE A 87 -8.74 20.15 5.93
C PHE A 87 -8.21 19.64 4.58
N ASP A 88 -7.39 20.44 3.91
CA ASP A 88 -6.80 20.05 2.63
C ASP A 88 -5.57 19.17 2.86
N VAL A 89 -5.81 17.87 3.06
CA VAL A 89 -4.75 16.86 3.25
C VAL A 89 -3.70 16.96 2.16
N LYS A 90 -4.11 17.20 0.91
CA LYS A 90 -3.23 17.16 -0.26
C LYS A 90 -2.11 18.20 -0.22
N SER A 91 -2.39 19.40 0.30
CA SER A 91 -1.41 20.47 0.48
C SER A 91 -0.76 20.48 1.88
N SER A 92 -1.21 19.63 2.79
CA SER A 92 -0.70 19.57 4.15
C SER A 92 0.71 18.98 4.22
N LYS A 93 1.46 19.34 5.26
CA LYS A 93 2.76 18.74 5.60
C LYS A 93 2.71 17.23 5.83
N TYR A 94 1.54 16.66 6.07
CA TYR A 94 1.35 15.22 6.29
C TYR A 94 1.30 14.42 4.98
N ASN A 95 1.21 15.08 3.83
CA ASN A 95 1.10 14.45 2.51
C ASN A 95 2.36 14.64 1.64
N ILE A 96 3.49 15.07 2.22
CA ILE A 96 4.75 15.33 1.50
C ILE A 96 5.27 14.13 0.71
N HIS A 97 4.99 12.90 1.17
CA HIS A 97 5.37 11.65 0.50
C HIS A 97 4.18 10.96 -0.20
N GLY A 98 3.03 11.63 -0.32
CA GLY A 98 1.81 11.03 -0.87
C GLY A 98 1.90 10.64 -2.36
N ASN A 99 2.87 11.21 -3.09
CA ASN A 99 3.14 10.90 -4.50
C ASN A 99 4.35 9.94 -4.68
N ASN A 100 4.91 9.40 -3.59
CA ASN A 100 5.99 8.42 -3.68
C ASN A 100 5.39 7.01 -3.59
N ASP A 101 5.26 6.35 -4.74
CA ASP A 101 4.62 5.05 -4.86
C ASP A 101 5.30 3.96 -4.02
N ASP A 102 6.63 4.02 -3.86
CA ASP A 102 7.37 3.07 -3.03
C ASP A 102 6.99 3.19 -1.55
N ILE A 103 6.85 4.43 -1.06
CA ILE A 103 6.43 4.70 0.32
C ILE A 103 4.98 4.30 0.53
N VAL A 104 4.08 4.65 -0.40
CA VAL A 104 2.66 4.27 -0.31
C VAL A 104 2.53 2.75 -0.34
N SER A 105 3.26 2.06 -1.22
CA SER A 105 3.29 0.59 -1.31
C SER A 105 3.85 -0.06 -0.03
N ALA A 106 4.85 0.55 0.59
CA ALA A 106 5.37 0.11 1.88
C ALA A 106 4.34 0.29 3.02
N VAL A 107 3.60 1.40 3.05
CA VAL A 107 2.51 1.62 4.02
C VAL A 107 1.35 0.64 3.79
N ILE A 108 1.00 0.34 2.54
CA ILE A 108 0.04 -0.72 2.19
C ILE A 108 0.52 -2.08 2.71
N CYS A 109 1.81 -2.40 2.52
CA CYS A 109 2.42 -3.59 3.09
C CYS A 109 2.25 -3.63 4.62
N ALA A 110 2.52 -2.54 5.33
CA ALA A 110 2.37 -2.47 6.79
C ALA A 110 0.93 -2.76 7.25
N GLY A 111 -0.06 -2.20 6.53
CA GLY A 111 -1.48 -2.35 6.89
C GLY A 111 -2.08 -3.72 6.56
N LEU A 112 -1.54 -4.41 5.56
CA LEU A 112 -2.08 -5.69 5.07
C LEU A 112 -1.22 -6.91 5.45
N TYR A 113 -0.05 -6.70 6.05
CA TYR A 113 0.76 -7.80 6.56
C TYR A 113 -0.06 -8.65 7.56
N PRO A 114 -0.09 -10.00 7.46
CA PRO A 114 0.81 -10.88 6.71
C PRO A 114 0.29 -11.38 5.35
N ASN A 115 -0.62 -10.65 4.68
CA ASN A 115 -1.17 -11.03 3.36
C ASN A 115 -0.15 -10.80 2.22
N ILE A 116 0.91 -11.60 2.23
CA ILE A 116 2.02 -11.51 1.27
C ILE A 116 2.03 -12.74 0.38
N ALA A 117 2.32 -12.57 -0.91
CA ALA A 117 2.59 -13.65 -1.84
C ALA A 117 3.93 -13.41 -2.56
N ARG A 118 4.62 -14.50 -2.88
CA ARG A 118 5.81 -14.51 -3.74
C ARG A 118 5.42 -14.92 -5.15
N ALA A 119 5.74 -14.11 -6.13
CA ALA A 119 5.61 -14.39 -7.55
C ALA A 119 6.86 -15.11 -8.06
N VAL A 120 6.70 -16.35 -8.48
CA VAL A 120 7.77 -17.18 -9.04
C VAL A 120 7.63 -17.20 -10.55
N LYS A 121 8.61 -16.62 -11.24
CA LYS A 121 8.66 -16.61 -12.71
C LYS A 121 8.95 -18.04 -13.23
N PRO A 122 8.20 -18.55 -14.22
CA PRO A 122 8.49 -19.83 -14.83
C PRO A 122 9.81 -19.79 -15.64
N ARG A 123 10.47 -20.95 -15.81
CA ARG A 123 11.75 -21.05 -16.55
C ARG A 123 11.63 -20.70 -18.02
N VAL A 124 10.48 -20.99 -18.61
CA VAL A 124 10.12 -20.67 -19.99
C VAL A 124 8.93 -19.71 -19.90
N GLY A 125 8.95 -18.63 -20.68
CA GLY A 125 8.04 -17.49 -20.56
C GLY A 125 6.59 -17.85 -20.22
N GLY A 126 5.98 -17.09 -19.31
CA GLY A 126 4.63 -17.34 -18.84
C GLY A 126 4.28 -16.49 -17.62
N ILE A 127 3.01 -16.52 -17.25
CA ILE A 127 2.50 -15.77 -16.10
C ILE A 127 3.15 -16.33 -14.81
N PRO A 128 3.66 -15.46 -13.92
CA PRO A 128 4.23 -15.89 -12.64
C PRO A 128 3.19 -16.66 -11.80
N THR A 129 3.66 -17.71 -11.13
CA THR A 129 2.82 -18.40 -10.14
C THR A 129 3.00 -17.75 -8.78
N LEU A 130 1.90 -17.44 -8.11
CA LEU A 130 1.93 -16.87 -6.76
C LEU A 130 1.96 -17.95 -5.70
N TRP A 131 2.70 -17.70 -4.62
CA TRP A 131 2.80 -18.58 -3.46
C TRP A 131 2.66 -17.80 -2.16
N HIS A 132 1.75 -18.21 -1.29
CA HIS A 132 1.70 -17.78 0.09
C HIS A 132 2.04 -18.98 0.97
N LYS A 133 3.24 -18.98 1.57
CA LYS A 133 3.79 -20.16 2.24
C LYS A 133 3.82 -21.36 1.28
N ASN A 134 3.08 -22.42 1.60
CA ASN A 134 2.98 -23.65 0.80
C ASN A 134 1.71 -23.70 -0.08
N GLU A 135 0.94 -22.62 -0.15
CA GLU A 135 -0.30 -22.55 -0.92
C GLU A 135 -0.07 -21.81 -2.24
N GLN A 136 -0.44 -22.46 -3.35
CA GLN A 136 -0.40 -21.86 -4.66
C GLN A 136 -1.62 -20.94 -4.86
N LEU A 137 -1.37 -19.72 -5.30
CA LEU A 137 -2.37 -18.68 -5.55
C LEU A 137 -2.35 -18.26 -7.03
N SER A 138 -3.34 -17.47 -7.42
CA SER A 138 -3.40 -16.80 -8.71
C SER A 138 -3.94 -15.39 -8.54
N PHE A 139 -3.45 -14.45 -9.34
CA PHE A 139 -4.10 -13.14 -9.44
C PHE A 139 -5.53 -13.32 -9.94
N HIS A 140 -6.50 -12.66 -9.32
CA HIS A 140 -7.85 -12.56 -9.86
C HIS A 140 -7.86 -11.67 -11.12
N SER A 141 -8.80 -11.92 -12.05
CA SER A 141 -8.90 -11.18 -13.32
C SER A 141 -9.14 -9.68 -13.17
N SER A 142 -9.64 -9.25 -12.00
CA SER A 142 -9.85 -7.83 -11.69
C SER A 142 -8.57 -7.09 -11.31
N SER A 143 -7.45 -7.78 -11.05
CA SER A 143 -6.20 -7.13 -10.66
C SER A 143 -5.42 -6.64 -11.88
N VAL A 144 -4.81 -5.46 -11.78
CA VAL A 144 -3.89 -4.91 -12.79
C VAL A 144 -2.69 -5.83 -13.05
N ASN A 145 -2.39 -6.76 -12.13
CA ASN A 145 -1.27 -7.70 -12.24
C ASN A 145 -1.65 -9.06 -12.86
N HIS A 146 -2.94 -9.32 -13.17
CA HIS A 146 -3.42 -10.63 -13.58
C HIS A 146 -2.71 -11.24 -14.80
N ASN A 147 -2.49 -10.43 -15.83
CA ASN A 147 -1.93 -10.88 -17.11
C ASN A 147 -0.47 -10.45 -17.33
N LYS A 148 0.22 -10.06 -16.26
CA LYS A 148 1.61 -9.61 -16.35
C LYS A 148 2.58 -10.78 -16.32
N ILE A 149 3.39 -10.89 -17.36
CA ILE A 149 4.48 -11.88 -17.46
C ILE A 149 5.70 -11.37 -16.68
N ASP A 150 6.03 -10.09 -16.85
CA ASP A 150 7.15 -9.45 -16.18
C ASP A 150 6.64 -8.54 -15.07
N LEU A 151 6.96 -8.91 -13.83
CA LEU A 151 6.68 -8.13 -12.64
C LEU A 151 7.96 -7.43 -12.20
N GLU A 152 7.81 -6.15 -11.83
CA GLU A 152 8.89 -5.30 -11.32
C GLU A 152 9.43 -5.77 -9.96
N SER A 153 8.60 -6.50 -9.20
CA SER A 153 9.00 -7.18 -7.96
C SER A 153 8.40 -8.59 -7.90
N GLU A 154 9.11 -9.50 -7.24
CA GLU A 154 8.61 -10.84 -6.90
C GLU A 154 7.67 -10.83 -5.68
N TRP A 155 7.57 -9.72 -4.94
CA TRP A 155 6.77 -9.65 -3.71
C TRP A 155 5.48 -8.87 -3.94
N VAL A 156 4.37 -9.46 -3.50
CA VAL A 156 3.02 -8.96 -3.69
C VAL A 156 2.34 -8.90 -2.34
N VAL A 157 1.74 -7.77 -1.99
CA VAL A 157 0.75 -7.69 -0.91
C VAL A 157 -0.65 -7.73 -1.52
N PHE A 158 -1.60 -8.38 -0.85
CA PHE A 158 -2.99 -8.50 -1.32
C PHE A 158 -4.00 -8.21 -0.21
N HIS A 159 -5.21 -7.79 -0.57
CA HIS A 159 -6.27 -7.53 0.41
C HIS A 159 -7.04 -8.80 0.78
N GLU A 160 -7.60 -9.48 -0.21
CA GLU A 160 -8.49 -10.63 0.00
C GLU A 160 -7.96 -11.87 -0.71
N LYS A 161 -8.29 -13.02 -0.14
CA LYS A 161 -8.03 -14.35 -0.71
C LYS A 161 -9.31 -15.16 -0.66
N PHE A 162 -9.72 -15.74 -1.79
CA PHE A 162 -10.91 -16.60 -1.86
C PHE A 162 -10.68 -17.78 -2.80
N ALA A 163 -11.40 -18.87 -2.54
CA ALA A 163 -11.29 -20.10 -3.31
C ALA A 163 -12.54 -20.32 -4.16
N THR A 164 -12.33 -20.64 -5.43
CA THR A 164 -13.36 -21.22 -6.31
C THR A 164 -12.87 -22.55 -6.85
N ARG A 165 -12.43 -22.60 -8.12
CA ARG A 165 -11.68 -23.73 -8.70
C ARG A 165 -10.19 -23.66 -8.40
N LYS A 166 -9.68 -22.45 -8.20
CA LYS A 166 -8.33 -22.13 -7.74
C LYS A 166 -8.45 -21.09 -6.63
N VAL A 167 -7.37 -20.88 -5.89
CA VAL A 167 -7.31 -19.82 -4.88
C VAL A 167 -6.83 -18.53 -5.54
N PHE A 168 -7.65 -17.49 -5.43
CA PHE A 168 -7.41 -16.19 -6.03
C PHE A 168 -7.13 -15.13 -4.98
N VAL A 169 -6.33 -14.15 -5.35
CA VAL A 169 -6.12 -12.92 -4.58
C VAL A 169 -6.57 -11.69 -5.36
N THR A 170 -7.18 -10.73 -4.68
CA THR A 170 -7.67 -9.46 -5.22
C THR A 170 -7.04 -8.27 -4.51
N ALA A 171 -7.09 -7.11 -5.19
CA ALA A 171 -6.48 -5.86 -4.76
C ALA A 171 -5.02 -6.06 -4.35
N THR A 172 -4.13 -6.14 -5.35
CA THR A 172 -2.73 -6.46 -5.17
C THR A 172 -1.84 -5.25 -5.39
N CYS A 173 -0.69 -5.23 -4.72
CA CYS A 173 0.36 -4.23 -4.90
C CYS A 173 1.72 -4.94 -4.94
N LEU A 174 2.55 -4.63 -5.94
CA LEU A 174 3.96 -5.04 -5.90
C LEU A 174 4.70 -4.21 -4.84
N ILE A 175 5.58 -4.85 -4.08
CA ILE A 175 6.33 -4.20 -2.99
C ILE A 175 7.80 -4.58 -3.06
N LYS A 176 8.68 -3.71 -2.56
CA LYS A 176 10.12 -3.99 -2.46
C LYS A 176 10.44 -4.87 -1.24
N PRO A 177 11.55 -5.64 -1.26
CA PRO A 177 11.96 -6.47 -0.12
C PRO A 177 12.15 -5.70 1.19
N PHE A 178 12.52 -4.42 1.13
CA PHE A 178 12.71 -3.60 2.33
C PHE A 178 11.41 -3.32 3.08
N SER A 179 10.27 -3.28 2.39
CA SER A 179 8.95 -3.22 3.03
C SER A 179 8.70 -4.46 3.89
N LEU A 180 9.10 -5.64 3.41
CA LEU A 180 9.00 -6.90 4.16
C LEU A 180 9.95 -6.92 5.36
N LEU A 181 11.20 -6.48 5.18
CA LEU A 181 12.16 -6.39 6.29
C LEU A 181 11.73 -5.41 7.37
N LEU A 182 11.02 -4.33 7.01
CA LEU A 182 10.55 -3.35 8.00
C LEU A 182 9.28 -3.81 8.71
N PHE A 183 8.31 -4.39 7.99
CA PHE A 183 6.99 -4.69 8.55
C PHE A 183 6.73 -6.17 8.88
N GLY A 184 7.65 -7.07 8.52
CA GLY A 184 7.63 -8.46 8.96
C GLY A 184 7.88 -8.62 10.45
N LYS A 185 7.57 -9.78 11.04
CA LYS A 185 7.66 -9.97 12.49
C LYS A 185 9.02 -10.49 12.94
N SER A 186 9.42 -11.67 12.49
CA SER A 186 10.67 -12.31 12.92
C SER A 186 11.68 -12.30 11.77
N ILE A 187 12.88 -11.78 12.03
CA ILE A 187 13.99 -11.78 11.06
C ILE A 187 15.05 -12.76 11.54
N ASN A 188 15.15 -13.89 10.84
CA ASN A 188 16.13 -14.95 11.09
C ASN A 188 17.26 -14.87 10.05
N VAL A 189 18.49 -14.66 10.52
CA VAL A 189 19.66 -14.48 9.64
C VAL A 189 20.39 -15.81 9.50
N LEU A 190 20.43 -16.36 8.28
CA LEU A 190 21.16 -17.57 7.94
C LEU A 190 22.52 -17.18 7.34
N HIS A 191 23.49 -16.93 8.22
CA HIS A 191 24.82 -16.41 7.86
C HIS A 191 25.57 -17.28 6.85
N THR A 192 25.48 -18.61 7.00
CA THR A 192 26.14 -19.59 6.13
C THR A 192 25.57 -19.59 4.72
N GLU A 193 24.27 -19.35 4.59
CA GLU A 193 23.54 -19.39 3.31
C GLU A 193 23.45 -18.02 2.63
N ARG A 194 23.91 -16.95 3.28
CA ARG A 194 23.78 -15.54 2.84
C ARG A 194 22.32 -15.17 2.54
N LYS A 195 21.41 -15.67 3.36
CA LYS A 195 19.97 -15.47 3.24
C LYS A 195 19.37 -15.00 4.55
N VAL A 196 18.21 -14.37 4.44
CA VAL A 196 17.41 -13.91 5.55
C VAL A 196 16.01 -14.46 5.38
N VAL A 197 15.47 -15.01 6.46
CA VAL A 197 14.13 -15.58 6.49
C VAL A 197 13.25 -14.70 7.36
N ILE A 198 12.15 -14.21 6.81
CA ILE A 198 11.13 -13.46 7.54
C ILE A 198 9.93 -14.37 7.79
N ASP A 199 9.45 -14.41 9.04
CA ASP A 199 8.29 -15.21 9.48
C ASP A 199 8.36 -16.69 9.06
N ASP A 200 9.58 -17.25 9.02
CA ASP A 200 9.87 -18.66 8.72
C ASP A 200 9.57 -19.14 7.29
N TRP A 201 9.20 -18.24 6.36
CA TRP A 201 8.92 -18.64 4.96
C TRP A 201 9.33 -17.62 3.89
N ILE A 202 9.48 -16.34 4.23
CA ILE A 202 9.88 -15.30 3.28
C ILE A 202 11.40 -15.29 3.19
N GLU A 203 11.94 -15.96 2.18
CA GLU A 203 13.38 -16.00 1.93
C GLU A 203 13.84 -14.82 1.06
N LEU A 204 14.76 -14.01 1.59
CA LEU A 204 15.39 -12.89 0.87
C LEU A 204 16.90 -13.13 0.74
N ASN A 205 17.43 -12.94 -0.48
CA ASN A 205 18.87 -13.00 -0.77
C ASN A 205 19.53 -11.65 -0.45
N ILE A 206 19.66 -11.33 0.85
CA ILE A 206 20.15 -10.03 1.34
C ILE A 206 21.28 -10.26 2.37
N ALA A 207 22.24 -9.34 2.42
CA ALA A 207 23.33 -9.38 3.38
C ALA A 207 22.83 -9.34 4.83
N ALA A 208 23.41 -10.19 5.68
CA ALA A 208 23.08 -10.29 7.11
C ALA A 208 23.10 -8.92 7.84
N GLN A 209 24.04 -8.05 7.50
CA GLN A 209 24.17 -6.73 8.10
C GLN A 209 22.94 -5.85 7.87
N ILE A 210 22.34 -5.90 6.67
CA ILE A 210 21.12 -5.16 6.34
C ILE A 210 19.98 -5.64 7.23
N SER A 211 19.84 -6.94 7.42
CA SER A 211 18.76 -7.50 8.24
C SER A 211 18.92 -7.22 9.73
N VAL A 212 20.15 -7.20 10.24
CA VAL A 212 20.42 -6.73 11.61
C VAL A 212 20.04 -5.26 11.75
N MET A 213 20.37 -4.41 10.76
CA MET A 213 19.96 -3.01 10.74
C MET A 213 18.43 -2.88 10.77
N PHE A 214 17.69 -3.59 9.91
CA PHE A 214 16.22 -3.56 9.90
C PHE A 214 15.62 -4.03 11.22
N ARG A 215 16.17 -5.06 11.86
CA ARG A 215 15.73 -5.51 13.18
C ARG A 215 15.88 -4.41 14.25
N GLU A 216 16.96 -3.63 14.21
CA GLU A 216 17.11 -2.48 15.11
C GLU A 216 16.21 -1.30 14.72
N LEU A 217 15.94 -1.10 13.43
CA LEU A 217 14.96 -0.10 12.97
C LEU A 217 13.55 -0.45 13.46
N GLN A 218 13.13 -1.70 13.35
CA GLN A 218 11.83 -2.18 13.85
C GLN A 218 11.63 -1.83 15.33
N LYS A 219 12.63 -2.10 16.16
CA LYS A 219 12.59 -1.75 17.60
C LYS A 219 12.44 -0.25 17.80
N LYS A 220 13.21 0.57 17.08
CA LYS A 220 13.14 2.03 17.20
C LYS A 220 11.79 2.58 16.73
N VAL A 221 11.23 2.05 15.65
CA VAL A 221 9.89 2.42 15.16
C VAL A 221 8.84 2.05 16.21
N ALA A 222 8.91 0.85 16.81
CA ALA A 222 7.99 0.43 17.85
C ALA A 222 8.03 1.35 19.09
N VAL A 223 9.24 1.70 19.56
CA VAL A 223 9.43 2.66 20.66
C VAL A 223 8.85 4.02 20.28
N MET A 224 9.18 4.53 19.09
CA MET A 224 8.71 5.83 18.61
C MET A 224 7.17 5.88 18.51
N LEU A 225 6.52 4.81 18.02
CA LEU A 225 5.06 4.73 17.97
C LEU A 225 4.45 4.68 19.38
N GLN A 226 5.07 3.96 20.30
CA GLN A 226 4.62 3.92 21.70
C GLN A 226 4.76 5.28 22.39
N ASP A 227 5.86 5.99 22.12
CA ASP A 227 6.10 7.34 22.64
C ASP A 227 5.08 8.34 22.07
N MET A 228 4.73 8.23 20.78
CA MET A 228 3.68 9.06 20.17
C MET A 228 2.30 8.81 20.79
N ILE A 229 1.97 7.57 21.14
CA ILE A 229 0.69 7.22 21.78
C ILE A 229 0.64 7.70 23.23
N THR A 230 1.76 7.64 23.95
CA THR A 230 1.83 8.02 25.38
C THR A 230 1.96 9.53 25.59
N ASN A 231 2.67 10.24 24.72
CA ASN A 231 2.91 11.68 24.80
C ASN A 231 2.16 12.46 23.70
N VAL A 232 0.83 12.35 23.71
CA VAL A 232 -0.06 12.95 22.71
C VAL A 232 0.15 14.48 22.63
N GLY A 233 0.53 14.96 21.44
CA GLY A 233 0.61 16.40 21.14
C GLY A 233 2.01 17.02 21.27
N GLU A 234 2.99 16.29 21.79
CA GLU A 234 4.39 16.72 21.75
C GLU A 234 4.93 16.67 20.31
N ASN A 235 5.88 17.57 19.99
CA ASN A 235 6.52 17.53 18.67
C ASN A 235 7.52 16.37 18.65
N SER A 236 7.51 15.58 17.56
CA SER A 236 8.52 14.55 17.31
C SER A 236 9.92 15.13 17.48
N SER A 237 10.77 14.43 18.21
CA SER A 237 12.12 14.92 18.48
C SER A 237 12.92 15.02 17.18
N ASN A 238 13.98 15.83 17.16
CA ASN A 238 14.89 15.89 16.00
C ASN A 238 15.48 14.51 15.65
N ARG A 239 15.61 13.62 16.64
CA ARG A 239 16.07 12.25 16.45
C ARG A 239 15.04 11.40 15.71
N ASP A 240 13.77 11.54 16.04
CA ASP A 240 12.67 10.78 15.40
C ASP A 240 12.50 11.22 13.94
N ASN A 241 12.59 12.52 13.67
CA ASN A 241 12.53 13.04 12.30
C ASN A 241 13.69 12.51 11.44
N LYS A 242 14.90 12.41 11.99
CA LYS A 242 16.05 11.80 11.29
C LYS A 242 15.86 10.30 11.04
N LEU A 243 15.27 9.58 12.00
CA LEU A 243 14.96 8.16 11.85
C LEU A 243 13.93 7.94 10.73
N ILE A 244 12.84 8.71 10.74
CA ILE A 244 11.79 8.66 9.71
C ILE A 244 12.38 8.96 8.33
N HIS A 245 13.21 10.00 8.22
CA HIS A 245 13.89 10.34 6.96
C HIS A 245 14.75 9.18 6.44
N GLY A 246 15.56 8.56 7.29
CA GLY A 246 16.38 7.41 6.90
C GLY A 246 15.53 6.20 6.47
N ILE A 247 14.39 5.97 7.12
CA ILE A 247 13.44 4.91 6.71
C ILE A 247 12.85 5.22 5.33
N ILE A 248 12.48 6.47 5.06
CA ILE A 248 11.95 6.88 3.75
C ILE A 248 12.98 6.70 2.65
N GLU A 249 14.24 7.08 2.88
CA GLU A 249 15.34 6.86 1.93
C GLU A 249 15.55 5.38 1.64
N LEU A 250 15.55 4.54 2.68
CA LEU A 250 15.67 3.09 2.52
C LEU A 250 14.51 2.52 1.70
N LEU A 251 13.27 2.86 2.03
CA LEU A 251 12.09 2.31 1.34
C LEU A 251 11.96 2.82 -0.11
N SER A 252 12.46 4.02 -0.41
CA SER A 252 12.46 4.60 -1.76
C SER A 252 13.62 4.11 -2.63
N SER A 253 14.61 3.41 -2.04
CA SER A 253 15.71 2.77 -2.79
C SER A 253 15.21 1.54 -3.52
#